data_AF-A0A7X5VM73-F1
#
_entry.id   AF-A0A7X5VM73-F1
#
_cell.length_a   1.000
_cell.length_b   1.000
_cell.length_c   1.000
_cell.angle_alpha   90.00
_cell.angle_beta   90.00
_cell.angle_gamma   90.00
#
_symmetry.space_group_name_H-M   'P 1'
#
loop_
_entity.id
_entity.type
_entity.pdbx_description
1 polymer ?
#
loop_
_entity_poly.entity_id
_entity_poly.type
_entity_poly.pdbx_seq_one_letter_code
_entity_poly.pdbx_strand_id
1 'polypeptide(L)' 'ARRESEPGAGEPTLVACRLADGSVIEGTVSFAMPPGRERLIDYLNSRPDGFIPIRTGRMLSLVHLWQIVDCATR' A
#
# COMPACT_ATOMS: atom_id res chain seq x y z
N ALA A 1 3.16 -18.56 -17.70
CA ALA A 1 2.33 -17.97 -16.63
C ALA A 1 2.07 -16.52 -16.99
N ARG A 2 0.83 -16.17 -17.37
CA ARG A 2 0.45 -14.80 -17.72
C ARG A 2 0.53 -13.96 -16.44
N ARG A 3 1.34 -12.90 -16.45
CA ARG A 3 1.27 -11.85 -15.43
C ARG A 3 -0.03 -11.10 -15.71
N GLU A 4 -1.07 -11.37 -14.93
CA GLU A 4 -2.23 -10.49 -14.86
C GLU A 4 -1.75 -9.18 -14.25
N SER A 5 -1.40 -8.22 -15.11
CA SER A 5 -1.32 -6.83 -14.74
C SER A 5 -2.74 -6.40 -14.39
N GLU A 6 -3.06 -6.32 -13.10
CA GLU A 6 -4.37 -5.83 -12.64
C GLU A 6 -4.61 -4.43 -13.23
N PRO A 7 -5.68 -4.25 -14.03
CA PRO A 7 -6.01 -2.94 -14.59
C PRO A 7 -6.52 -2.05 -13.46
N GLY A 8 -5.68 -1.11 -13.00
CA GLY A 8 -5.98 -0.21 -11.89
C GLY A 8 -4.79 0.11 -10.98
N ALA A 9 -3.65 -0.54 -11.18
CA ALA A 9 -2.41 -0.22 -10.49
C ALA A 9 -1.83 1.10 -11.05
N GLY A 10 -2.01 2.21 -10.34
CA GLY A 10 -1.27 3.45 -10.59
C GLY A 10 0.24 3.28 -10.39
N GLU A 11 1.01 4.33 -10.67
CA GLU A 11 2.47 4.26 -10.57
C GLU A 11 2.93 3.77 -9.19
N PRO A 12 3.91 2.84 -9.13
CA PRO A 12 4.41 2.33 -7.87
C PRO A 12 4.97 3.47 -7.02
N THR A 13 4.34 3.74 -5.88
CA THR A 13 4.80 4.77 -4.93
C THR A 13 5.56 4.10 -3.80
N LEU A 14 6.73 4.64 -3.45
CA LEU A 14 7.55 4.11 -2.38
C LEU A 14 7.00 4.57 -1.03
N VAL A 15 6.79 3.63 -0.12
CA VAL A 15 6.21 3.89 1.20
C VAL A 15 7.05 3.25 2.31
N ALA A 16 7.04 3.89 3.47
CA ALA A 16 7.51 3.33 4.72
C ALA A 16 6.37 3.35 5.73
N CYS A 17 6.00 2.18 6.25
CA CYS A 17 4.90 2.02 7.19
C CYS A 17 5.40 1.44 8.51
N ARG A 18 5.08 2.09 9.62
CA ARG A 18 5.31 1.60 10.98
C ARG A 18 4.12 0.78 11.44
N LEU A 19 4.39 -0.44 11.89
CA LEU A 19 3.39 -1.36 12.40
C LEU A 19 3.20 -1.24 13.92
N ALA A 20 2.10 -1.80 14.44
CA ALA A 20 1.71 -1.75 15.84
C ALA A 20 2.69 -2.48 16.77
N ASP A 21 3.44 -3.45 16.25
CA ASP A 21 4.52 -4.13 16.96
C ASP A 21 5.85 -3.32 16.98
N GLY A 22 5.86 -2.13 16.38
CA GLY A 22 7.02 -1.26 16.27
C GLY A 22 7.93 -1.55 15.06
N SER A 23 7.66 -2.60 14.29
CA SER A 23 8.42 -2.90 13.07
C SER A 23 8.11 -1.91 11.94
N VAL A 24 9.02 -1.81 10.97
CA VAL A 24 8.84 -0.96 9.79
C VAL A 24 8.89 -1.84 8.54
N ILE A 25 7.89 -1.69 7.68
CA ILE A 25 7.88 -2.28 6.35
C ILE A 25 8.10 -1.19 5.30
N GLU A 26 9.13 -1.39 4.47
CA GLU A 26 9.43 -0.52 3.33
C GLU A 26 9.19 -1.28 2.02
N GLY A 27 8.57 -0.60 1.06
CA GLY A 27 8.24 -1.20 -0.22
C GLY A 27 7.50 -0.24 -1.14
N THR A 28 6.94 -0.79 -2.21
CA THR A 28 6.10 -0.02 -3.13
C THR A 28 4.66 -0.48 -3.04
N VAL A 29 3.75 0.48 -3.16
CA VAL A 29 2.33 0.23 -3.31
C VAL A 29 1.92 0.81 -4.66
N SER A 30 1.24 0.01 -5.48
CA SER A 30 0.67 0.47 -6.74
C SER A 30 -0.82 0.67 -6.53
N PHE A 31 -1.27 1.92 -6.62
CA PHE A 31 -2.68 2.27 -6.52
C PHE A 31 -3.00 3.40 -7.49
N ALA A 32 -4.09 3.27 -8.23
CA ALA A 32 -4.64 4.41 -8.95
C ALA A 32 -5.30 5.32 -7.92
N MET A 33 -4.66 6.46 -7.64
CA MET A 33 -5.27 7.51 -6.84
C MET A 33 -6.55 7.97 -7.52
N PRO A 34 -7.72 7.93 -6.86
CA PRO A 34 -8.91 8.56 -7.39
C PRO A 34 -8.63 10.05 -7.61
N PRO A 35 -9.03 10.64 -8.74
CA PRO A 35 -8.86 12.07 -8.96
C PRO A 35 -9.53 12.85 -7.83
N GLY A 36 -8.75 13.68 -7.12
CA GLY A 36 -9.21 14.46 -5.96
C GLY A 36 -8.92 13.88 -4.57
N ARG A 37 -8.30 12.69 -4.47
CA ARG A 37 -7.72 12.17 -3.22
C ARG A 37 -6.20 12.23 -3.32
N GLU A 38 -5.59 13.17 -2.62
CA GLU A 38 -4.14 13.44 -2.72
C GLU A 38 -3.32 12.67 -1.68
N ARG A 39 -3.95 11.94 -0.76
CA ARG A 39 -3.25 11.33 0.38
C ARG A 39 -3.36 9.82 0.41
N LEU A 40 -2.23 9.16 0.69
CA LEU A 40 -2.15 7.72 0.94
C LEU A 40 -3.22 7.25 1.94
N ILE A 41 -3.50 8.06 2.98
CA ILE A 41 -4.50 7.76 4.01
C ILE A 41 -5.94 7.65 3.46
N ASP A 42 -6.29 8.43 2.45
CA ASP A 42 -7.64 8.36 1.84
C ASP A 42 -7.80 7.06 1.06
N TYR A 43 -6.73 6.61 0.41
CA TYR A 43 -6.66 5.31 -0.22
C TYR A 43 -6.78 4.19 0.83
N LEU A 44 -6.05 4.28 1.95
CA LEU A 44 -6.13 3.32 3.05
C LEU A 44 -7.57 3.18 3.55
N ASN A 45 -8.21 4.31 3.85
CA ASN A 45 -9.58 4.32 4.38
C ASN A 45 -10.64 3.87 3.36
N SER A 46 -10.34 3.88 2.07
CA SER A 46 -11.29 3.49 1.02
C SER A 46 -11.39 1.98 0.79
N ARG A 47 -10.48 1.19 1.39
CA ARG A 47 -10.40 -0.25 1.14
C ARG A 47 -11.35 -1.05 2.03
N PRO A 48 -12.32 -1.80 1.46
CA PRO A 48 -13.30 -2.56 2.24
C PRO A 48 -12.72 -3.84 2.86
N ASP A 49 -11.61 -4.35 2.33
CA ASP A 49 -10.96 -5.59 2.78
C ASP A 49 -10.04 -5.39 3.98
N GLY A 50 -9.64 -4.15 4.28
CA GLY A 50 -8.78 -3.85 5.41
C GLY A 50 -7.29 -4.15 5.16
N PHE A 51 -6.84 -4.42 3.92
CA PHE A 51 -5.45 -4.78 3.64
C PHE A 51 -4.80 -3.87 2.58
N ILE A 52 -3.48 -3.66 2.70
CA ILE A 52 -2.65 -3.01 1.68
C ILE A 52 -1.62 -4.01 1.14
N PRO A 53 -1.50 -4.15 -0.19
CA PRO A 53 -0.39 -4.84 -0.82
C PRO A 53 0.88 -3.97 -0.79
N ILE A 54 1.90 -4.39 -0.06
CA ILE A 54 3.23 -3.78 -0.07
C ILE A 54 4.19 -4.74 -0.77
N ARG A 55 4.86 -4.25 -1.81
CA ARG A 55 5.87 -5.01 -2.55
C ARG A 55 7.26 -4.68 -2.02
N THR A 56 7.92 -5.67 -1.44
CA THR A 56 9.31 -5.57 -0.97
C THR A 56 10.18 -6.49 -1.83
N GLY A 57 10.82 -5.90 -2.84
CA GLY A 57 11.57 -6.65 -3.85
C GLY A 57 10.70 -7.63 -4.64
N ARG A 58 10.93 -8.93 -4.45
CA ARG A 58 10.15 -10.00 -5.11
C ARG A 58 8.94 -10.47 -4.30
N MET A 59 8.82 -10.07 -3.04
CA MET A 59 7.75 -10.48 -2.15
C MET A 59 6.58 -9.50 -2.24
N LEU A 60 5.36 -10.03 -2.14
CA LEU A 60 4.13 -9.27 -1.96
C LEU A 60 3.58 -9.58 -0.57
N SER A 61 3.49 -8.57 0.28
CA SER A 61 2.96 -8.67 1.63
C SER A 61 1.61 -7.98 1.70
N LEU A 62 0.59 -8.67 2.24
CA LEU A 62 -0.69 -8.07 2.58
C LEU A 62 -0.63 -7.61 4.03
N VAL A 63 -0.64 -6.29 4.24
CA VAL A 63 -0.56 -5.68 5.57
C VAL A 63 -1.93 -5.21 5.98
N HIS A 64 -2.39 -5.66 7.15
CA HIS A 64 -3.68 -5.23 7.68
C HIS A 64 -3.63 -3.77 8.12
N LEU A 65 -4.62 -2.97 7.71
CA LEU A 65 -4.69 -1.53 7.96
C LEU A 65 -4.67 -1.17 9.44
N TRP A 66 -5.33 -1.96 10.30
CA TRP A 66 -5.31 -1.69 11.74
C TRP A 66 -3.97 -1.97 12.40
N GLN A 67 -3.07 -2.67 11.72
CA GLN A 67 -1.70 -2.85 12.21
C GLN A 67 -0.82 -1.66 11.85
N ILE A 68 -1.26 -0.74 11.00
CA ILE A 68 -0.49 0.42 10.58
C ILE A 68 -0.75 1.57 11.55
N VAL A 69 0.32 2.02 12.20
CA VAL A 69 0.29 3.18 13.10
C VAL A 69 0.60 4.47 12.34
N ASP A 70 1.46 4.38 11.34
CA ASP A 70 1.98 5.52 10.57
C ASP A 70 2.46 5.04 9.20
N CYS A 71 2.23 5.82 8.15
CA CYS A 71 2.73 5.54 6.81
C CYS A 71 3.07 6.85 6.10
N ALA A 72 4.29 6.91 5.55
CA ALA A 72 4.77 8.04 4.76
C ALA A 72 5.18 7.59 3.36
N THR A 73 4.94 8.45 2.38
CA THR A 73 5.52 8.36 1.04
C THR A 73 6.93 8.95 1.06
N ARG A 74 7.87 8.32 0.35
CA ARG A 74 9.24 8.86 0.16
C ARG A 74 9.43 9.46 -1.21
#